data_AF-A0A1B6BEH1-F1
#
_entry.id   AF-A0A1B6BEH1-F1
#
_cell.length_a   1.000
_cell.length_b   1.000
_cell.length_c   1.000
_cell.angle_alpha   90.00
_cell.angle_beta   90.00
_cell.angle_gamma   90.00
#
_symmetry.space_group_name_H-M   'P 1'
#
loop_
_entity.id
_entity.type
_entity.pdbx_description
1 polymer ?
#
loop_
_entity_poly.entity_id
_entity_poly.type
_entity_poly.pdbx_seq_one_letter_code
_entity_poly.pdbx_strand_id
1 'polypeptide(L)'
;MRENITMGGNPIKLLGNEIKVNDKAPEFSAVNKDMTPFNFSDLKGKLKIISVVPSVDTKICEFQTISFNEEATKHPEVVVLTISVDLPFAQQRFCVANAIENSIVVSDHRALDFGMKYGFAIDEIRLLARGIVIVDQNETVRYVEYVKEVGTHPDYDKALEFVKTLV
;
A
#
# COMPACT_ATOMS: atom_id res chain seq x y z
N MET A 1 12.47 -1.65 15.89
CA MET A 1 13.05 -2.72 15.06
C MET A 1 11.86 -3.54 14.61
N ARG A 2 11.60 -3.66 13.31
CA ARG A 2 10.46 -4.38 12.71
C ARG A 2 10.63 -5.91 12.89
N GLU A 3 10.91 -6.32 14.13
CA GLU A 3 11.30 -7.68 14.46
C GLU A 3 10.14 -8.63 14.23
N ASN A 4 10.47 -9.82 13.73
CA ASN A 4 9.56 -10.96 13.55
C ASN A 4 8.55 -10.83 12.42
N ILE A 5 8.90 -10.15 11.32
CA ILE A 5 8.15 -10.32 10.07
C ILE A 5 8.64 -11.59 9.37
N THR A 6 7.71 -12.43 8.95
CA THR A 6 7.94 -13.71 8.29
C THR A 6 7.25 -13.77 6.93
N MET A 7 7.77 -14.64 6.06
CA MET A 7 7.11 -15.04 4.82
C MET A 7 7.17 -16.57 4.71
N GLY A 8 6.00 -17.21 4.78
CA GLY A 8 5.90 -18.67 4.85
C GLY A 8 6.61 -19.23 6.09
N GLY A 9 6.57 -18.50 7.21
CA GLY A 9 7.23 -18.87 8.46
C GLY A 9 8.73 -18.57 8.52
N ASN A 10 9.37 -18.15 7.43
CA ASN A 10 10.78 -17.76 7.43
C ASN A 10 10.94 -16.29 7.77
N PRO A 11 11.83 -15.90 8.71
CA PRO A 11 12.14 -14.51 8.97
C PRO A 11 12.62 -13.79 7.71
N ILE A 12 12.12 -12.59 7.48
CA ILE A 12 12.57 -11.71 6.38
C ILE A 12 13.05 -10.38 6.92
N LYS A 13 13.97 -9.75 6.19
CA LYS A 13 14.49 -8.43 6.54
C LYS A 13 13.82 -7.35 5.70
N LEU A 14 13.27 -6.36 6.39
CA LEU A 14 12.78 -5.16 5.72
C LEU A 14 13.86 -4.07 5.64
N LEU A 15 14.03 -3.51 4.46
CA LEU A 15 14.93 -2.41 4.16
C LEU A 15 14.25 -1.06 4.42
N GLY A 16 15.02 0.03 4.31
CA GLY A 16 14.48 1.38 4.36
C GLY A 16 14.12 1.89 5.76
N ASN A 17 13.52 3.08 5.80
CA ASN A 17 13.16 3.77 7.05
C ASN A 17 11.78 3.33 7.54
N GLU A 18 11.67 3.04 8.84
CA GLU A 18 10.42 2.58 9.44
C GLU A 18 9.51 3.78 9.62
N ILE A 19 8.37 3.79 8.94
CA ILE A 19 7.38 4.84 9.12
C ILE A 19 6.55 4.55 10.37
N LYS A 20 6.28 5.59 11.15
CA LYS A 20 5.54 5.47 12.41
C LYS A 20 4.36 6.44 12.42
N VAL A 21 3.41 6.14 13.31
CA VAL A 21 2.31 7.06 13.60
C VAL A 21 2.88 8.39 14.09
N ASN A 22 2.31 9.49 13.59
CA ASN A 22 2.71 10.89 13.75
C ASN A 22 3.92 11.34 12.92
N ASP A 23 4.56 10.46 12.15
CA ASP A 23 5.56 10.89 11.19
C ASP A 23 4.90 11.69 10.05
N LYS A 24 5.64 12.65 9.49
CA LYS A 24 5.27 13.24 8.21
C LYS A 24 5.43 12.18 7.13
N ALA A 25 4.38 11.94 6.34
CA ALA A 25 4.39 10.98 5.24
C ALA A 25 5.50 11.37 4.24
N PRO A 26 6.53 10.53 4.03
CA PRO A 26 7.59 10.82 3.08
C PRO A 26 7.03 10.91 1.67
N GLU A 27 7.50 11.90 0.92
CA GLU A 27 7.15 12.02 -0.48
C GLU A 27 7.79 10.90 -1.29
N PHE A 28 7.05 10.28 -2.20
CA PHE A 28 7.56 9.22 -3.07
C PHE A 28 7.02 9.31 -4.49
N SER A 29 7.77 8.71 -5.41
CA SER A 29 7.37 8.52 -6.80
C SER A 29 7.13 7.04 -7.11
N ALA A 30 6.17 6.78 -7.99
CA ALA A 30 5.87 5.44 -8.50
C ALA A 30 5.53 5.52 -10.00
N VAL A 31 5.05 4.42 -10.58
CA VAL A 31 4.66 4.34 -11.99
C VAL A 31 3.19 3.95 -12.10
N ASN A 32 2.40 4.74 -12.81
CA ASN A 32 1.00 4.43 -13.12
C ASN A 32 0.90 3.26 -14.10
N LYS A 33 -0.31 2.67 -14.19
CA LYS A 33 -0.65 1.57 -15.12
C LYS A 33 -0.33 1.90 -16.59
N ASP A 34 -0.45 3.16 -16.98
CA ASP A 34 -0.17 3.68 -18.33
C ASP A 34 1.31 4.06 -18.55
N MET A 35 2.20 3.67 -17.62
CA MET A 35 3.64 3.95 -17.61
C MET A 35 4.01 5.42 -17.33
N THR A 36 3.03 6.29 -17.03
CA THR A 36 3.33 7.67 -16.62
C THR A 36 3.86 7.72 -15.19
N PRO A 37 4.63 8.76 -14.83
CA PRO A 37 5.05 8.97 -13.44
C PRO A 37 3.84 9.23 -12.53
N PHE A 38 3.86 8.64 -11.34
CA PHE A 38 2.98 8.98 -10.22
C PHE A 38 3.78 9.71 -9.15
N ASN A 39 3.25 10.81 -8.62
CA ASN A 39 3.83 11.48 -7.46
C ASN A 39 2.81 11.47 -6.32
N PHE A 40 3.24 11.10 -5.11
CA PHE A 40 2.35 11.09 -3.95
C PHE A 40 1.75 12.48 -3.66
N SER A 41 2.47 13.54 -4.03
CA SER A 41 2.07 14.93 -3.90
C SER A 41 0.81 15.28 -4.68
N ASP A 42 0.47 14.50 -5.70
CA ASP A 42 -0.75 14.68 -6.49
C ASP A 42 -2.01 14.38 -5.65
N LEU A 43 -1.83 13.72 -4.51
CA LEU A 43 -2.88 13.39 -3.55
C LEU A 43 -2.94 14.34 -2.35
N LYS A 44 -2.17 15.45 -2.36
CA LYS A 44 -2.08 16.37 -1.22
C LYS A 44 -3.45 16.86 -0.73
N GLY A 45 -3.59 16.99 0.58
CA GLY A 45 -4.81 17.50 1.21
C GLY A 45 -5.97 16.49 1.26
N LYS A 46 -5.79 15.26 0.77
CA LYS A 46 -6.79 14.18 0.87
C LYS A 46 -6.49 13.26 2.06
N LEU A 47 -7.51 12.57 2.58
CA LEU A 47 -7.28 11.42 3.45
C LEU A 47 -6.95 10.22 2.55
N LYS A 48 -5.84 9.51 2.82
CA LYS A 48 -5.39 8.40 1.96
C LYS A 48 -5.22 7.11 2.76
N ILE A 49 -5.63 6.01 2.16
CA ILE A 49 -5.28 4.65 2.56
C ILE A 49 -4.30 4.11 1.54
N ILE A 50 -3.09 3.76 1.98
CA ILE A 50 -2.08 3.09 1.17
C ILE A 50 -2.11 1.61 1.52
N SER A 51 -2.66 0.80 0.63
CA SER A 51 -2.71 -0.66 0.67
C SER A 51 -1.43 -1.22 0.05
N VAL A 52 -0.54 -1.77 0.88
CA VAL A 52 0.75 -2.31 0.43
C VAL A 52 0.62 -3.81 0.23
N VAL A 53 0.95 -4.29 -0.96
CA VAL A 53 0.86 -5.71 -1.32
C VAL A 53 2.14 -6.22 -1.98
N PRO A 54 2.58 -7.46 -1.70
CA PRO A 54 3.74 -8.05 -2.38
C PRO A 54 3.58 -8.15 -3.89
N SER A 55 2.43 -8.68 -4.33
CA SER A 55 2.06 -8.81 -5.74
C SER A 55 0.56 -9.00 -5.90
N VAL A 56 -0.09 -8.25 -6.79
CA VAL A 56 -1.53 -8.33 -7.07
C VAL A 56 -1.95 -9.68 -7.66
N ASP A 57 -1.02 -10.45 -8.22
CA ASP A 57 -1.27 -11.76 -8.85
C ASP A 57 -1.37 -12.92 -7.83
N THR A 58 -1.64 -12.63 -6.56
CA THR A 58 -1.86 -13.64 -5.51
C THR A 58 -3.21 -13.46 -4.83
N LYS A 59 -3.88 -14.56 -4.47
CA LYS A 59 -5.26 -14.56 -3.94
C LYS A 59 -5.50 -13.60 -2.78
N ILE A 60 -4.53 -13.46 -1.88
CA ILE A 60 -4.64 -12.58 -0.70
C ILE A 60 -4.56 -11.10 -1.11
N CYS A 61 -3.68 -10.76 -2.06
CA CYS A 61 -3.53 -9.40 -2.57
C CYS A 61 -4.70 -8.99 -3.45
N GLU A 62 -5.22 -9.92 -4.25
CA GLU A 62 -6.44 -9.73 -5.03
C GLU A 62 -7.59 -9.34 -4.10
N PHE A 63 -7.86 -10.17 -3.08
CA PHE A 63 -8.90 -9.89 -2.10
C PHE A 63 -8.68 -8.54 -1.39
N GLN A 64 -7.46 -8.27 -0.91
CA GLN A 64 -7.10 -6.98 -0.30
C GLN A 64 -7.45 -5.79 -1.20
N THR A 65 -7.14 -5.88 -2.49
CA THR A 65 -7.35 -4.79 -3.43
C THR A 65 -8.82 -4.61 -3.77
N ILE A 66 -9.56 -5.72 -3.94
CA ILE A 66 -11.01 -5.69 -4.19
C ILE A 66 -11.75 -5.09 -2.98
N SER A 67 -11.45 -5.55 -1.76
CA SER A 67 -12.09 -5.03 -0.55
C SER A 67 -11.88 -3.53 -0.37
N PHE A 68 -10.66 -3.03 -0.55
CA PHE A 68 -10.42 -1.59 -0.45
C PHE A 68 -11.02 -0.79 -1.61
N ASN A 69 -11.16 -1.37 -2.81
CA ASN A 69 -11.84 -0.73 -3.93
C ASN A 69 -13.36 -0.56 -3.67
N GLU A 70 -14.00 -1.56 -3.04
CA GLU A 70 -15.38 -1.44 -2.59
C GLU A 70 -15.55 -0.34 -1.54
N GLU A 71 -14.63 -0.24 -0.59
CA GLU A 71 -14.65 0.80 0.44
C GLU A 71 -14.39 2.20 -0.14
N ALA A 72 -13.50 2.32 -1.14
CA ALA A 72 -13.29 3.58 -1.88
C ALA A 72 -14.59 4.08 -2.54
N THR A 73 -15.47 3.16 -2.93
CA THR A 73 -16.78 3.48 -3.53
C THR A 73 -17.74 4.04 -2.48
N LYS A 74 -17.67 3.55 -1.24
CA LYS A 74 -18.52 3.98 -0.11
C LYS A 74 -18.05 5.28 0.51
N HIS A 75 -16.75 5.57 0.41
CA HIS A 75 -16.07 6.70 1.03
C HIS A 75 -15.33 7.55 -0.02
N PRO A 76 -16.04 8.27 -0.91
CA PRO A 76 -15.44 9.03 -2.00
C PRO A 76 -14.50 10.16 -1.54
N GLU A 77 -14.61 10.58 -0.29
CA GLU A 77 -13.71 11.53 0.37
C GLU A 77 -12.32 10.95 0.70
N VAL A 78 -12.17 9.63 0.66
CA VAL A 78 -10.94 8.90 0.96
C VAL A 78 -10.31 8.35 -0.32
N VAL A 79 -9.03 8.64 -0.53
CA VAL A 79 -8.27 8.05 -1.63
C VAL A 79 -7.69 6.73 -1.22
N VAL A 80 -8.04 5.67 -1.94
CA VAL A 80 -7.40 4.37 -1.81
C VAL A 80 -6.31 4.23 -2.87
N LEU A 81 -5.09 3.97 -2.42
CA LEU A 81 -3.90 3.71 -3.23
C LEU A 81 -3.39 2.30 -2.94
N THR A 82 -3.39 1.41 -3.92
CA THR A 82 -2.70 0.12 -3.85
C THR A 82 -1.32 0.23 -4.49
N ILE A 83 -0.30 -0.24 -3.78
CA ILE A 83 1.10 -0.19 -4.24
C ILE A 83 1.76 -1.56 -4.12
N SER A 84 2.44 -1.96 -5.20
CA SER A 84 3.26 -3.18 -5.29
C SER A 84 4.46 -2.95 -6.19
N VAL A 85 5.30 -3.96 -6.37
CA VAL A 85 6.39 -3.95 -7.38
C VAL A 85 6.03 -4.72 -8.65
N ASP A 86 4.77 -5.09 -8.82
CA ASP A 86 4.30 -5.65 -10.09
C ASP A 86 4.51 -4.65 -11.21
N LEU A 87 4.89 -5.11 -12.39
CA LEU A 87 5.06 -4.22 -13.53
C LEU A 87 3.71 -3.58 -13.90
N PRO A 88 3.69 -2.31 -14.37
CA PRO A 88 2.45 -1.57 -14.64
C PRO A 88 1.44 -2.31 -15.52
N PHE A 89 1.90 -3.07 -16.51
CA PHE A 89 1.04 -3.86 -17.38
C PHE A 89 0.39 -5.06 -16.67
N ALA A 90 1.02 -5.63 -15.64
CA ALA A 90 0.41 -6.68 -14.82
C ALA A 90 -0.71 -6.07 -13.95
N GLN A 91 -0.43 -4.93 -13.32
CA GLN A 91 -1.44 -4.17 -12.57
C GLN A 91 -2.61 -3.73 -13.47
N GLN A 92 -2.34 -3.34 -14.73
CA GLN A 92 -3.38 -3.01 -15.69
C GLN A 92 -4.29 -4.21 -15.99
N ARG A 93 -3.71 -5.39 -16.29
CA ARG A 93 -4.49 -6.61 -16.51
C ARG A 93 -5.33 -6.95 -15.27
N PHE A 94 -4.73 -6.87 -14.09
CA PHE A 94 -5.41 -7.11 -12.82
C PHE A 94 -6.62 -6.18 -12.63
N CYS A 95 -6.44 -4.86 -12.84
CA CYS A 95 -7.52 -3.90 -12.71
C CYS A 95 -8.66 -4.16 -13.70
N VAL A 96 -8.34 -4.50 -14.95
CA VAL A 96 -9.35 -4.81 -15.97
C VAL A 96 -10.13 -6.08 -15.61
N ALA A 97 -9.42 -7.13 -15.18
CA ALA A 97 -10.04 -8.41 -14.82
C ALA A 97 -10.98 -8.31 -13.62
N ASN A 98 -10.68 -7.40 -12.67
CA ASN A 98 -11.40 -7.27 -11.39
C ASN A 98 -12.22 -5.99 -11.26
N ALA A 99 -12.44 -5.25 -12.36
CA ALA A 99 -13.20 -3.99 -12.36
C ALA A 99 -12.75 -2.97 -11.28
N ILE A 100 -11.43 -2.81 -11.14
CA ILE A 100 -10.83 -1.89 -10.18
C ILE A 100 -10.81 -0.48 -10.79
N GLU A 101 -11.83 0.31 -10.47
CA GLU A 101 -12.06 1.65 -11.02
C GLU A 101 -11.89 2.77 -9.99
N ASN A 102 -12.15 2.49 -8.71
CA ASN A 102 -12.24 3.50 -7.65
C ASN A 102 -10.98 3.62 -6.79
N SER A 103 -10.01 2.72 -7.00
CA SER A 103 -8.70 2.79 -6.35
C SER A 103 -7.59 3.09 -7.36
N ILE A 104 -6.62 3.88 -6.90
CA ILE A 104 -5.39 4.13 -7.63
C ILE A 104 -4.49 2.90 -7.44
N VAL A 105 -3.92 2.37 -8.51
CA VAL A 105 -2.98 1.25 -8.46
C VAL A 105 -1.68 1.69 -9.12
N VAL A 106 -0.58 1.63 -8.39
CA VAL A 106 0.75 2.10 -8.84
C VAL A 106 1.83 1.07 -8.57
N SER A 107 2.87 1.13 -9.39
CA SER A 107 4.03 0.25 -9.31
C SER A 107 5.25 0.98 -8.78
N ASP A 108 5.81 0.49 -7.68
CA ASP A 108 7.06 0.95 -7.09
C ASP A 108 8.30 0.27 -7.72
N HIS A 109 8.12 -0.58 -8.74
CA HIS A 109 9.20 -1.44 -9.26
C HIS A 109 10.46 -0.70 -9.73
N ARG A 110 10.27 0.53 -10.26
CA ARG A 110 11.33 1.25 -10.98
C ARG A 110 12.38 1.84 -10.05
N ALA A 111 11.93 2.50 -8.99
CA ALA A 111 12.81 3.20 -8.05
C ALA A 111 12.81 2.57 -6.65
N LEU A 112 11.82 1.73 -6.34
CA LEU A 112 11.56 1.18 -5.00
C LEU A 112 11.51 2.28 -3.93
N ASP A 113 10.98 3.46 -4.32
CA ASP A 113 11.09 4.69 -3.55
C ASP A 113 10.16 4.64 -2.34
N PHE A 114 8.92 4.20 -2.54
CA PHE A 114 7.99 3.96 -1.45
C PHE A 114 8.52 2.88 -0.50
N GLY A 115 8.91 1.73 -1.04
CA GLY A 115 9.39 0.59 -0.26
C GLY A 115 10.57 0.95 0.65
N MET A 116 11.49 1.80 0.17
CA MET A 116 12.64 2.26 0.95
C MET A 116 12.30 3.40 1.92
N LYS A 117 11.39 4.31 1.59
CA LYS A 117 11.04 5.43 2.48
C LYS A 117 10.05 5.05 3.59
N TYR A 118 9.17 4.11 3.32
CA TYR A 118 8.15 3.61 4.25
C TYR A 118 8.54 2.30 4.91
N GLY A 119 9.63 1.67 4.46
CA GLY A 119 10.17 0.50 5.13
C GLY A 119 9.42 -0.79 4.85
N PHE A 120 8.90 -0.94 3.63
CA PHE A 120 8.19 -2.15 3.19
C PHE A 120 9.03 -3.04 2.28
N ALA A 121 10.16 -2.56 1.73
CA ALA A 121 10.98 -3.37 0.82
C ALA A 121 11.59 -4.59 1.53
N ILE A 122 11.39 -5.79 0.98
CA ILE A 122 11.96 -7.05 1.48
C ILE A 122 13.34 -7.25 0.83
N ASP A 123 14.38 -7.44 1.65
CA ASP A 123 15.78 -7.55 1.21
C ASP A 123 15.97 -8.75 0.26
N GLU A 124 15.43 -9.90 0.65
CA GLU A 124 15.71 -11.19 0.04
C GLU A 124 15.12 -11.35 -1.36
N ILE A 125 13.97 -10.73 -1.62
CA ILE A 125 13.18 -10.96 -2.84
C ILE A 125 12.76 -9.69 -3.56
N ARG A 126 13.07 -8.50 -3.00
CA ARG A 126 12.72 -7.19 -3.55
C ARG A 126 11.24 -6.99 -3.86
N LEU A 127 10.36 -7.68 -3.13
CA LEU A 127 8.93 -7.38 -3.07
C LEU A 127 8.65 -6.40 -1.93
N LEU A 128 7.43 -5.89 -1.86
CA LEU A 128 6.95 -5.18 -0.67
C LEU A 128 6.37 -6.18 0.33
N ALA A 129 6.61 -5.96 1.62
CA ALA A 129 5.85 -6.61 2.68
C ALA A 129 4.40 -6.12 2.64
N ARG A 130 3.50 -6.94 3.18
CA ARG A 130 2.08 -6.58 3.24
C ARG A 130 1.82 -5.61 4.39
N GLY A 131 0.95 -4.64 4.15
CA GLY A 131 0.53 -3.71 5.20
C GLY A 131 -0.46 -2.67 4.73
N ILE A 132 -0.75 -1.76 5.66
CA ILE A 132 -1.63 -0.61 5.46
C ILE A 132 -0.97 0.62 6.09
N VAL A 133 -1.00 1.74 5.39
CA VAL A 133 -0.64 3.05 5.93
C VAL A 133 -1.79 4.03 5.70
N ILE A 134 -2.22 4.75 6.73
CA ILE A 134 -3.24 5.81 6.59
C ILE A 134 -2.57 7.16 6.81
N VAL A 135 -2.77 8.07 5.86
CA VAL A 135 -2.19 9.41 5.85
C VAL A 135 -3.31 10.44 5.82
N ASP A 136 -3.31 11.37 6.78
CA ASP A 136 -4.32 12.42 6.86
C ASP A 136 -4.12 13.54 5.82
N GLN A 137 -5.05 14.49 5.82
CA GLN A 137 -5.04 15.67 4.94
C GLN A 137 -3.83 16.60 5.21
N ASN A 138 -3.21 16.51 6.38
CA ASN A 138 -2.00 17.26 6.75
C ASN A 138 -0.70 16.51 6.40
N GLU A 139 -0.79 15.43 5.62
CA GLU A 139 0.31 14.51 5.29
C GLU A 139 0.98 13.91 6.54
N THR A 140 0.19 13.65 7.58
CA THR A 140 0.65 12.97 8.80
C THR A 140 0.19 11.53 8.77
N VAL A 141 1.11 10.62 9.05
CA VAL A 141 0.80 9.20 9.18
C VAL A 141 0.00 8.98 10.46
N ARG A 142 -1.21 8.45 10.32
CA ARG A 142 -2.14 8.24 11.44
C ARG A 142 -2.28 6.77 11.81
N TYR A 143 -2.04 5.87 10.87
CA TYR A 143 -2.05 4.44 11.09
C TYR A 143 -0.94 3.79 10.27
N VAL A 144 -0.28 2.79 10.85
CA VAL A 144 0.67 1.93 10.16
C VAL A 144 0.48 0.51 10.66
N GLU A 145 0.34 -0.41 9.73
CA GLU A 145 0.37 -1.84 9.97
C GLU A 145 1.39 -2.50 9.05
N TYR A 146 2.37 -3.16 9.65
CA TYR A 146 3.22 -4.13 8.98
C TYR A 146 2.71 -5.52 9.36
N VAL A 147 2.21 -6.28 8.39
CA VAL A 147 1.67 -7.61 8.67
C VAL A 147 2.83 -8.54 9.07
N LYS A 148 2.67 -9.23 10.21
CA LYS A 148 3.74 -10.11 10.76
C LYS A 148 4.04 -11.29 9.86
N GLU A 149 3.05 -11.88 9.21
CA GLU A 149 3.25 -12.93 8.21
C GLU A 149 2.73 -12.42 6.86
N VAL A 150 3.62 -12.21 5.90
CA VAL A 150 3.29 -11.62 4.60
C VAL A 150 2.21 -12.43 3.85
N GLY A 151 2.15 -13.74 4.10
CA GLY A 151 1.11 -14.65 3.61
C GLY A 151 -0.23 -14.59 4.34
N THR A 152 -0.46 -13.62 5.22
CA THR A 152 -1.76 -13.40 5.90
C THR A 152 -2.38 -12.06 5.50
N HIS A 153 -3.67 -11.86 5.78
CA HIS A 153 -4.36 -10.60 5.52
C HIS A 153 -4.02 -9.54 6.58
N PRO A 154 -4.03 -8.24 6.25
CA PRO A 154 -4.02 -7.18 7.24
C PRO A 154 -5.37 -7.06 7.93
N ASP A 155 -5.43 -6.29 9.01
CA ASP A 155 -6.66 -6.00 9.74
C ASP A 155 -7.49 -4.90 9.04
N TYR A 156 -8.29 -5.30 8.05
CA TYR A 156 -9.13 -4.40 7.27
C TYR A 156 -10.12 -3.61 8.13
N ASP A 157 -10.82 -4.31 9.03
CA ASP A 157 -11.87 -3.72 9.84
C ASP A 157 -11.29 -2.62 10.74
N LYS A 158 -10.16 -2.90 11.39
CA LYS A 158 -9.47 -1.92 12.22
C LYS A 158 -9.00 -0.71 11.42
N ALA A 159 -8.46 -0.92 10.21
CA ALA A 159 -8.04 0.18 9.35
C ALA A 159 -9.23 1.05 8.94
N LEU A 160 -10.35 0.45 8.53
CA LEU A 160 -11.55 1.15 8.09
C LEU A 160 -12.28 1.85 9.24
N GLU A 161 -12.36 1.22 10.41
CA GLU A 161 -12.87 1.86 11.63
C GLU A 161 -12.03 3.08 12.00
N PHE A 162 -10.71 2.97 11.88
CA PHE A 162 -9.83 4.10 12.14
C PHE A 162 -10.06 5.24 11.15
N VAL A 163 -10.23 4.95 9.85
CA VAL A 163 -10.58 5.95 8.83
C VAL A 163 -11.84 6.71 9.22
N LYS A 164 -12.90 6.03 9.67
CA LYS A 164 -14.17 6.66 10.10
C LYS A 164 -14.00 7.66 11.23
N THR A 165 -12.95 7.56 12.05
CA THR A 165 -12.66 8.54 13.11
C THR A 165 -12.02 9.84 12.60
N LEU A 166 -11.56 9.84 11.35
CA LEU A 166 -10.86 10.96 10.70
C LEU A 166 -11.73 11.70 9.67
N VAL A 167 -12.91 11.16 9.35
CA VAL A 167 -13.89 11.77 8.43
C VAL A 167 -14.89 12.64 9.18
#